data_AF-A0A341ADV7-F1
#
_entry.id   AF-A0A341ADV7-F1
#
_cell.length_a   1.000
_cell.length_b   1.000
_cell.length_c   1.000
_cell.angle_alpha   90.00
_cell.angle_beta   90.00
_cell.angle_gamma   90.00
#
_symmetry.space_group_name_H-M   'P 1'
#
loop_
_entity.id
_entity.type
_entity.pdbx_description
1 polymer ?
#
loop_
_entity_poly.entity_id
_entity_poly.type
_entity_poly.pdbx_seq_one_letter_code
_entity_poly.pdbx_strand_id
1 'polypeptide(L)'
;MRRLTRRLVLPIFGVLWITVLLFFWVTKKKLEVPAGPEVQTPKIPDADWDDLWDQFDERRYLNAKKWRVGDDPYKLYAFNQRESERIASSRVVPDTRLFRCTLLGYCADLPPTSIIITFHNEARSTLLRTIRSILNRTPMNLLKEIILVDDFSNDPEDCRQLIKLPKVKCLRNNERQGLVRSRIRGADVAQGTTLTFLDSHCEVNRDWLQPLLHRVKEDYTRVVCPVIDIIHLDTFNYIESATELRGGFDWSLHFQWEQLTPEQKARRLDPTEPIRTPIIAGGLFVMDKSWFDYLGKYDMDMDIWGGENFEISFRVWMCGGSLEIVPCSRVGHVFRKKHPYAFPDGNANTYIKNTKRTAEVWMDEYKQYYYASRPFALERPFGKSGPSHTPSRSSRRSCACQSSPCSLAPRWFLSFARMEMTDSNGARLVPASSM
;
A
#
# COMPACT_ATOMS: atom_id res chain seq x y z
N MET A 1 -30.62 -37.35 66.74
CA MET A 1 -31.66 -36.34 66.43
C MET A 1 -31.49 -35.82 65.01
N ARG A 2 -32.56 -35.98 64.20
CA ARG A 2 -33.00 -35.24 63.00
C ARG A 2 -31.95 -34.72 62.00
N ARG A 3 -31.89 -35.30 60.79
CA ARG A 3 -32.63 -34.83 59.58
C ARG A 3 -32.36 -33.35 59.26
N LEU A 4 -31.16 -33.02 58.81
CA LEU A 4 -30.90 -31.72 58.19
C LEU A 4 -29.76 -31.80 57.16
N THR A 5 -29.92 -32.50 56.03
CA THR A 5 -28.88 -32.53 54.97
C THR A 5 -29.32 -33.13 53.62
N ARG A 6 -30.62 -33.15 53.30
CA ARG A 6 -31.07 -33.57 51.94
C ARG A 6 -32.05 -32.64 51.24
N ARG A 7 -32.58 -31.61 51.91
CA ARG A 7 -33.52 -30.66 51.30
C ARG A 7 -32.89 -29.40 50.70
N LEU A 8 -31.59 -29.16 50.90
CA LEU A 8 -30.87 -28.01 50.34
C LEU A 8 -29.89 -28.38 49.21
N VAL A 9 -29.50 -29.64 49.07
CA VAL A 9 -28.52 -30.05 48.05
C VAL A 9 -29.10 -29.98 46.64
N LEU A 10 -30.35 -30.41 46.46
CA LEU A 10 -31.05 -30.36 45.16
C LEU A 10 -31.26 -28.94 44.60
N PRO A 11 -31.77 -27.95 45.38
CA PRO A 11 -31.90 -26.59 44.86
C PRO A 11 -30.54 -25.91 44.62
N ILE A 12 -29.52 -26.19 45.42
CA ILE A 12 -28.17 -25.64 45.20
C ILE A 12 -27.56 -26.15 43.90
N PHE A 13 -27.69 -27.45 43.59
CA PHE A 13 -27.24 -28.00 42.31
C PHE A 13 -28.02 -27.42 41.13
N GLY A 14 -29.34 -27.20 41.28
CA GLY A 14 -30.16 -26.57 40.25
C GLY A 14 -29.74 -25.13 39.95
N VAL A 15 -29.49 -24.32 40.98
CA VAL A 15 -29.01 -22.94 40.82
C VAL A 15 -27.61 -22.93 40.19
N LEU A 16 -26.71 -23.82 40.63
CA LEU A 16 -25.37 -23.91 40.07
C LEU A 16 -25.42 -24.29 38.57
N TRP A 17 -26.28 -25.23 38.19
CA TRP A 17 -26.47 -25.62 36.79
C TRP A 17 -27.03 -24.48 35.93
N ILE A 18 -28.00 -23.72 36.45
CA ILE A 18 -28.56 -22.56 35.74
C ILE A 18 -27.49 -21.47 35.58
N THR A 19 -26.67 -21.22 36.60
CA THR A 19 -25.56 -20.26 36.50
C THR A 19 -24.49 -20.69 35.50
N VAL A 20 -24.17 -21.99 35.41
CA VAL A 20 -23.26 -22.54 34.41
C VAL A 20 -23.85 -22.41 33.01
N LEU A 21 -25.14 -22.74 32.81
CA LEU A 21 -25.82 -22.56 31.52
C LEU A 21 -25.88 -21.09 31.09
N LEU A 22 -26.17 -20.17 32.00
CA LEU A 22 -26.15 -18.73 31.73
C LEU A 22 -24.73 -18.25 31.42
N PHE A 23 -23.72 -18.73 32.14
CA PHE A 23 -22.32 -18.42 31.85
C PHE A 23 -21.91 -18.94 30.46
N PHE A 24 -22.28 -20.17 30.10
CA PHE A 24 -22.06 -20.73 28.77
C PHE A 24 -22.82 -19.97 27.68
N TRP A 25 -24.05 -19.51 27.95
CA TRP A 25 -24.83 -18.73 26.99
C TRP A 25 -24.24 -17.33 26.78
N VAL A 26 -23.78 -16.68 27.85
CA VAL A 26 -23.13 -15.36 27.79
C VAL A 26 -21.75 -15.45 27.14
N THR A 27 -20.96 -16.50 27.41
CA THR A 27 -19.68 -16.72 26.74
C THR A 27 -19.86 -17.08 25.27
N LYS A 28 -20.88 -17.87 24.91
CA LYS A 28 -21.23 -18.16 23.52
C LYS A 28 -21.62 -16.88 22.75
N LYS A 29 -22.41 -15.98 23.36
CA LYS A 29 -22.71 -14.66 22.78
C LYS A 29 -21.50 -13.73 22.65
N LYS A 30 -20.48 -13.86 23.53
CA LYS A 30 -19.21 -13.12 23.41
C LYS A 30 -18.24 -13.72 22.38
N LEU A 31 -18.44 -14.98 21.98
CA LEU A 31 -17.65 -15.70 20.99
C LEU A 31 -18.27 -15.69 19.58
N GLU A 32 -19.48 -15.18 19.42
CA GLU A 32 -20.03 -14.81 18.12
C GLU A 32 -19.28 -13.58 17.61
N VAL A 33 -18.18 -13.86 16.90
CA VAL A 33 -17.50 -12.91 16.03
C VAL A 33 -18.57 -12.30 15.11
N PRO A 34 -18.67 -10.96 15.00
CA PRO A 34 -19.58 -10.34 14.04
C PRO A 34 -19.29 -10.94 12.67
N ALA A 35 -20.33 -11.38 11.95
CA ALA A 35 -20.17 -11.78 10.56
C ALA A 35 -19.35 -10.71 9.85
N GLY A 36 -18.16 -11.09 9.37
CA GLY A 36 -17.27 -10.17 8.66
C GLY A 36 -18.03 -9.52 7.50
N PRO A 37 -17.61 -8.32 7.06
CA PRO A 37 -18.27 -7.62 5.98
C PRO A 37 -18.43 -8.56 4.78
N GLU A 38 -19.66 -8.66 4.26
CA GLU A 38 -20.02 -9.54 3.16
C GLU A 38 -19.19 -9.18 1.92
N VAL A 39 -18.11 -9.93 1.67
CA VAL A 39 -17.29 -9.78 0.47
C VAL A 39 -18.08 -10.41 -0.67
N GLN A 40 -18.66 -9.56 -1.52
CA GLN A 40 -19.34 -10.02 -2.73
C GLN A 40 -18.30 -10.73 -3.61
N THR A 41 -18.38 -12.07 -3.63
CA THR A 41 -17.55 -12.95 -4.44
C THR A 41 -18.44 -13.67 -5.43
N PRO A 42 -18.11 -13.69 -6.73
CA PRO A 42 -18.81 -14.54 -7.68
C PRO A 42 -18.62 -16.02 -7.29
N LYS A 43 -19.71 -16.80 -7.23
CA LYS A 43 -19.64 -18.26 -7.21
C LYS A 43 -19.62 -18.75 -8.65
N ILE A 44 -18.45 -18.97 -9.25
CA ILE A 44 -18.38 -19.56 -10.60
C ILE A 44 -17.17 -20.52 -10.68
N PRO A 45 -17.38 -21.81 -11.00
CA PRO A 45 -16.31 -22.73 -11.39
C PRO A 45 -15.93 -22.47 -12.85
N ASP A 46 -14.62 -22.32 -13.12
CA ASP A 46 -13.96 -22.34 -14.44
C ASP A 46 -14.84 -21.95 -15.65
N ALA A 47 -15.48 -20.78 -15.60
CA ALA A 47 -16.12 -20.21 -16.78
C ALA A 47 -15.05 -19.62 -17.70
N ASP A 48 -15.31 -19.69 -19.01
CA ASP A 48 -14.46 -19.06 -20.02
C ASP A 48 -14.35 -17.56 -19.70
N TRP A 49 -13.12 -17.05 -19.62
CA TRP A 49 -12.87 -15.69 -19.13
C TRP A 49 -13.44 -14.63 -20.08
N ASP A 50 -13.56 -14.98 -21.36
CA ASP A 50 -14.18 -14.15 -22.38
C ASP A 50 -15.69 -13.97 -22.09
N ASP A 51 -16.39 -14.99 -21.59
CA ASP A 51 -17.82 -14.94 -21.24
C ASP A 51 -18.11 -13.98 -20.07
N LEU A 52 -17.16 -13.78 -19.15
CA LEU A 52 -17.31 -12.83 -18.03
C LEU A 52 -17.14 -11.39 -18.49
N TRP A 53 -16.29 -11.15 -19.49
CA TRP A 53 -16.12 -9.82 -20.05
C TRP A 53 -17.36 -9.38 -20.83
N ASP A 54 -17.99 -10.28 -21.58
CA ASP A 54 -19.22 -10.00 -22.32
C ASP A 54 -20.40 -9.59 -21.42
N GLN A 55 -20.35 -9.93 -20.14
CA GLN A 55 -21.34 -9.52 -19.14
C GLN A 55 -21.13 -8.09 -18.61
N PHE A 56 -19.96 -7.48 -18.85
CA PHE A 56 -19.64 -6.14 -18.40
C PHE A 56 -19.91 -5.09 -19.49
N ASP A 57 -20.98 -4.31 -19.30
CA ASP A 57 -21.32 -3.17 -20.17
C ASP A 57 -20.40 -1.97 -19.88
N GLU A 58 -19.21 -1.98 -20.50
CA GLU A 58 -18.22 -0.90 -20.40
C GLU A 58 -18.81 0.46 -20.81
N ARG A 59 -19.62 0.49 -21.86
CA ARG A 59 -20.20 1.73 -22.38
C ARG A 59 -21.13 2.34 -21.35
N ARG A 60 -22.00 1.55 -20.72
CA ARG A 60 -22.88 2.02 -19.64
C ARG A 60 -22.10 2.45 -18.41
N TYR A 61 -21.09 1.66 -18.02
CA TYR A 61 -20.23 1.99 -16.88
C TYR A 61 -19.55 3.35 -17.05
N LEU A 62 -18.92 3.60 -18.21
CA LEU A 62 -18.22 4.86 -18.48
C LEU A 62 -19.20 6.04 -18.66
N ASN A 63 -20.32 5.84 -19.36
CA ASN A 63 -21.27 6.93 -19.63
C ASN A 63 -21.98 7.47 -18.39
N ALA A 64 -22.07 6.69 -17.30
CA ALA A 64 -22.74 7.11 -16.06
C ALA A 64 -22.10 8.35 -15.40
N LYS A 65 -20.79 8.57 -15.62
CA LYS A 65 -20.03 9.71 -15.07
C LYS A 65 -19.24 10.47 -16.13
N LYS A 66 -19.71 10.42 -17.38
CA LYS A 66 -19.05 11.08 -18.50
C LYS A 66 -18.88 12.58 -18.27
N TRP A 67 -17.73 13.11 -18.64
CA TRP A 67 -17.51 14.56 -18.68
C TRP A 67 -18.55 15.25 -19.58
N ARG A 68 -19.06 16.41 -19.15
CA ARG A 68 -20.06 17.19 -19.89
C ARG A 68 -19.42 18.40 -20.56
N VAL A 69 -19.88 18.71 -21.78
CA VAL A 69 -19.42 19.88 -22.52
C VAL A 69 -19.70 21.15 -21.71
N GLY A 70 -18.66 21.94 -21.47
CA GLY A 70 -18.71 23.17 -20.67
C GLY A 70 -18.18 23.02 -19.24
N ASP A 71 -18.04 21.80 -18.72
CA ASP A 71 -17.43 21.56 -17.41
C ASP A 71 -15.90 21.63 -17.49
N ASP A 72 -15.26 22.08 -16.41
CA ASP A 72 -13.80 21.98 -16.24
C ASP A 72 -13.40 20.49 -16.11
N PRO A 73 -12.63 19.92 -17.06
CA PRO A 73 -12.27 18.50 -17.05
C PRO A 73 -11.32 18.11 -15.92
N TYR A 74 -10.72 19.08 -15.19
CA TYR A 74 -9.80 18.82 -14.08
C TYR A 74 -10.47 18.91 -12.70
N LYS A 75 -11.69 19.45 -12.64
CA LYS A 75 -12.35 19.81 -11.37
C LYS A 75 -12.49 18.64 -10.40
N LEU A 76 -12.92 17.48 -10.91
CA LEU A 76 -13.24 16.32 -10.07
C LEU A 76 -12.03 15.46 -9.74
N TYR A 77 -11.06 15.34 -10.65
CA TYR A 77 -10.02 14.31 -10.54
C TYR A 77 -8.58 14.87 -10.59
N ALA A 78 -8.41 16.18 -10.77
CA ALA A 78 -7.11 16.85 -10.88
C ALA A 78 -6.21 16.32 -12.02
N PHE A 79 -6.82 15.73 -13.05
CA PHE A 79 -6.27 15.38 -14.36
C PHE A 79 -7.36 15.59 -15.41
N ASN A 80 -7.03 15.56 -16.69
CA ASN A 80 -7.98 15.79 -17.78
C ASN A 80 -8.93 14.60 -17.99
N GLN A 81 -10.11 14.64 -17.36
CA GLN A 81 -11.12 13.58 -17.49
C GLN A 81 -11.52 13.34 -18.94
N ARG A 82 -11.72 14.43 -19.71
CA ARG A 82 -12.14 14.37 -21.12
C ARG A 82 -11.15 13.55 -21.95
N GLU A 83 -9.85 13.81 -21.80
CA GLU A 83 -8.84 13.04 -22.53
C GLU A 83 -8.76 11.59 -22.05
N SER A 84 -8.91 11.34 -20.75
CA SER A 84 -8.98 9.96 -20.26
C SER A 84 -10.15 9.17 -20.83
N GLU A 85 -11.31 9.80 -21.04
CA GLU A 85 -12.53 9.15 -21.54
C GLU A 85 -12.50 8.95 -23.07
N ARG A 86 -11.68 9.71 -23.79
CA ARG A 86 -11.45 9.54 -25.23
C ARG A 86 -10.63 8.28 -25.54
N ILE A 87 -9.86 7.82 -24.56
CA ILE A 87 -8.91 6.71 -24.70
C ILE A 87 -9.58 5.40 -24.30
N ALA A 88 -9.46 4.39 -25.16
CA ALA A 88 -9.98 3.06 -24.88
C ALA A 88 -9.38 2.47 -23.59
N SER A 89 -10.18 1.80 -22.78
CA SER A 89 -9.69 1.15 -21.56
C SER A 89 -8.69 0.01 -21.85
N SER A 90 -8.68 -0.54 -23.06
CA SER A 90 -7.75 -1.57 -23.55
C SER A 90 -6.51 -1.03 -24.27
N ARG A 91 -6.28 0.29 -24.26
CA ARG A 91 -5.24 0.89 -25.09
C ARG A 91 -3.86 0.21 -24.93
N VAL A 92 -3.15 0.13 -26.05
CA VAL A 92 -1.75 -0.30 -26.08
C VAL A 92 -0.88 0.85 -25.54
N VAL A 93 0.13 0.50 -24.75
CA VAL A 93 1.15 1.43 -24.22
C VAL A 93 2.51 1.05 -24.81
N PRO A 94 3.43 2.00 -25.00
CA PRO A 94 4.78 1.69 -25.48
C PRO A 94 5.51 0.79 -24.47
N ASP A 95 6.32 -0.15 -24.96
CA ASP A 95 7.22 -0.93 -24.11
C ASP A 95 8.42 -0.06 -23.74
N THR A 96 8.44 0.41 -22.50
CA THR A 96 9.48 1.31 -21.95
C THR A 96 10.59 0.54 -21.24
N ARG A 97 10.59 -0.79 -21.28
CA ARG A 97 11.64 -1.61 -20.68
C ARG A 97 12.92 -1.51 -21.50
N LEU A 98 14.06 -1.70 -20.83
CA LEU A 98 15.33 -1.89 -21.53
C LEU A 98 15.26 -3.18 -22.37
N PHE A 99 15.82 -3.17 -23.57
CA PHE A 99 15.82 -4.36 -24.45
C PHE A 99 16.32 -5.62 -23.74
N ARG A 100 17.35 -5.48 -22.89
CA ARG A 100 17.93 -6.59 -22.11
C ARG A 100 16.93 -7.27 -21.17
N CYS A 101 15.88 -6.58 -20.72
CA CYS A 101 14.81 -7.19 -19.92
C CYS A 101 14.06 -8.30 -20.66
N THR A 102 14.03 -8.26 -21.99
CA THR A 102 13.39 -9.30 -22.81
C THR A 102 14.19 -10.60 -22.87
N LEU A 103 15.46 -10.55 -22.46
CA LEU A 103 16.38 -11.69 -22.45
C LEU A 103 16.45 -12.37 -21.08
N LEU A 104 15.79 -11.81 -20.05
CA LEU A 104 15.80 -12.36 -18.70
C LEU A 104 14.80 -13.51 -18.58
N GLY A 105 15.25 -14.61 -17.99
CA GLY A 105 14.39 -15.72 -17.57
C GLY A 105 13.98 -15.56 -16.10
N TYR A 106 12.71 -15.81 -15.80
CA TYR A 106 12.19 -15.85 -14.43
C TYR A 106 11.80 -17.30 -14.06
N CYS A 107 11.75 -17.60 -12.76
CA CYS A 107 11.28 -18.90 -12.28
C CYS A 107 9.88 -19.24 -12.85
N ALA A 108 9.64 -20.51 -13.18
CA ALA A 108 8.33 -20.94 -13.69
C ALA A 108 7.25 -20.98 -12.59
N ASP A 109 7.67 -21.24 -11.35
CA ASP A 109 6.85 -21.45 -10.16
C ASP A 109 6.82 -20.20 -9.26
N LEU A 110 6.55 -19.03 -9.85
CA LEU A 110 6.42 -17.78 -9.09
C LEU A 110 5.16 -17.80 -8.18
N PRO A 111 5.24 -17.20 -6.98
CA PRO A 111 4.12 -17.17 -6.04
C PRO A 111 2.97 -16.29 -6.58
N PRO A 112 1.71 -16.74 -6.53
CA PRO A 112 0.57 -15.93 -6.96
C PRO A 112 0.34 -14.75 -6.01
N THR A 113 -0.13 -13.63 -6.57
CA THR A 113 -0.37 -12.37 -5.85
C THR A 113 -1.85 -12.00 -5.79
N SER A 114 -2.27 -11.39 -4.67
CA SER A 114 -3.50 -10.61 -4.60
C SER A 114 -3.17 -9.15 -4.85
N ILE A 115 -3.77 -8.57 -5.90
CA ILE A 115 -3.56 -7.16 -6.25
C ILE A 115 -4.61 -6.32 -5.51
N ILE A 116 -4.17 -5.39 -4.67
CA ILE A 116 -5.02 -4.53 -3.84
C ILE A 116 -4.99 -3.11 -4.42
N ILE A 117 -6.16 -2.62 -4.82
CA ILE A 117 -6.35 -1.27 -5.35
C ILE A 117 -7.34 -0.54 -4.45
N THR A 118 -6.83 0.39 -3.67
CA THR A 118 -7.66 1.29 -2.85
C THR A 118 -8.04 2.52 -3.66
N PHE A 119 -9.28 2.97 -3.58
CA PHE A 119 -9.70 4.19 -4.27
C PHE A 119 -10.78 4.95 -3.50
N HIS A 120 -10.87 6.25 -3.77
CA HIS A 120 -11.92 7.12 -3.26
C HIS A 120 -12.29 8.13 -4.35
N ASN A 121 -13.52 8.05 -4.87
CA ASN A 121 -14.03 8.93 -5.93
C ASN A 121 -13.08 9.01 -7.14
N GLU A 122 -12.59 7.86 -7.62
CA GLU A 122 -11.75 7.79 -8.82
C GLU A 122 -12.58 7.92 -10.09
N ALA A 123 -11.97 8.45 -11.18
CA ALA A 123 -12.66 8.44 -12.46
C ALA A 123 -12.86 7.00 -12.95
N ARG A 124 -14.07 6.69 -13.41
CA ARG A 124 -14.41 5.36 -13.93
C ARG A 124 -13.47 4.92 -15.06
N SER A 125 -13.05 5.86 -15.91
CA SER A 125 -12.12 5.61 -17.02
C SER A 125 -10.73 5.17 -16.56
N THR A 126 -10.14 5.80 -15.54
CA THR A 126 -8.82 5.43 -15.00
C THR A 126 -8.90 4.13 -14.23
N LEU A 127 -9.88 3.97 -13.34
CA LEU A 127 -10.07 2.75 -12.55
C LEU A 127 -10.26 1.51 -13.43
N LEU A 128 -11.12 1.59 -14.45
CA LEU A 128 -11.33 0.49 -15.39
C LEU A 128 -10.07 0.18 -16.18
N ARG A 129 -9.34 1.21 -16.64
CA ARG A 129 -8.12 1.03 -17.43
C ARG A 129 -6.99 0.42 -16.59
N THR A 130 -6.91 0.71 -15.29
CA THR A 130 -6.00 0.02 -14.37
C THR A 130 -6.31 -1.47 -14.31
N ILE A 131 -7.56 -1.84 -14.03
CA ILE A 131 -7.98 -3.24 -13.98
C ILE A 131 -7.74 -3.95 -15.31
N ARG A 132 -8.10 -3.30 -16.42
CA ARG A 132 -7.93 -3.88 -17.76
C ARG A 132 -6.47 -4.07 -18.12
N SER A 133 -5.59 -3.14 -17.74
CA SER A 133 -4.15 -3.29 -17.96
C SER A 133 -3.60 -4.51 -17.20
N ILE A 134 -4.07 -4.75 -15.97
CA ILE A 134 -3.69 -5.90 -15.14
C ILE A 134 -4.14 -7.19 -15.80
N LEU A 135 -5.43 -7.30 -16.13
CA LEU A 135 -6.01 -8.50 -16.74
C LEU A 135 -5.33 -8.84 -18.07
N ASN A 136 -5.02 -7.83 -18.89
CA ASN A 136 -4.42 -8.05 -20.21
C ASN A 136 -2.92 -8.42 -20.17
N ARG A 137 -2.19 -8.03 -19.12
CA ARG A 137 -0.70 -8.09 -19.11
C ARG A 137 -0.14 -8.88 -17.94
N THR A 138 -0.99 -9.61 -17.22
CA THR A 138 -0.60 -10.46 -16.09
C THR A 138 -0.94 -11.91 -16.39
N PRO A 139 0.03 -12.85 -16.31
CA PRO A 139 -0.28 -14.27 -16.44
C PRO A 139 -1.32 -14.73 -15.41
N MET A 140 -2.37 -15.40 -15.88
CA MET A 140 -3.54 -15.72 -15.04
C MET A 140 -3.23 -16.67 -13.88
N ASN A 141 -2.20 -17.51 -13.99
CA ASN A 141 -1.71 -18.35 -12.90
C ASN A 141 -1.08 -17.53 -11.76
N LEU A 142 -0.53 -16.34 -12.06
CA LEU A 142 0.08 -15.45 -11.07
C LEU A 142 -0.94 -14.49 -10.44
N LEU A 143 -2.02 -14.17 -11.14
CA LEU A 143 -3.08 -13.31 -10.62
C LEU A 143 -4.06 -14.13 -9.78
N LYS A 144 -3.96 -14.06 -8.44
CA LYS A 144 -4.93 -14.74 -7.56
C LYS A 144 -6.29 -14.05 -7.62
N GLU A 145 -6.29 -12.72 -7.44
CA GLU A 145 -7.47 -11.87 -7.37
C GLU A 145 -7.07 -10.38 -7.46
N ILE A 146 -8.04 -9.55 -7.83
CA ILE A 146 -7.96 -8.08 -7.76
C ILE A 146 -8.98 -7.63 -6.71
N ILE A 147 -8.50 -7.07 -5.61
CA ILE A 147 -9.31 -6.58 -4.50
C ILE A 147 -9.40 -5.07 -4.62
N LEU A 148 -10.56 -4.59 -5.06
CA LEU A 148 -10.88 -3.17 -5.07
C LEU A 148 -11.41 -2.77 -3.69
N VAL A 149 -10.70 -1.89 -3.00
CA VAL A 149 -11.14 -1.34 -1.72
C VAL A 149 -11.69 0.06 -1.95
N ASP A 150 -13.01 0.17 -2.01
CA ASP A 150 -13.73 1.44 -2.14
C ASP A 150 -13.78 2.14 -0.78
N ASP A 151 -12.93 3.15 -0.61
CA ASP A 151 -12.83 3.95 0.60
C ASP A 151 -13.92 5.02 0.68
N PHE A 152 -15.17 4.56 0.73
CA PHE A 152 -16.35 5.42 0.91
C PHE A 152 -16.52 6.45 -0.21
N SER A 153 -16.44 6.01 -1.47
CA SER A 153 -16.79 6.85 -2.62
C SER A 153 -18.26 7.25 -2.59
N ASN A 154 -18.61 8.39 -3.17
CA ASN A 154 -19.97 8.92 -3.19
C ASN A 154 -20.92 7.99 -3.96
N ASP A 155 -20.42 7.34 -5.01
CA ASP A 155 -21.17 6.37 -5.80
C ASP A 155 -20.61 4.96 -5.55
N PRO A 156 -21.34 4.08 -4.84
CA PRO A 156 -20.89 2.71 -4.60
C PRO A 156 -20.85 1.87 -5.88
N GLU A 157 -21.50 2.34 -6.94
CA GLU A 157 -21.60 1.64 -8.21
C GLU A 157 -20.28 1.68 -9.01
N ASP A 158 -19.38 2.62 -8.67
CA ASP A 158 -18.00 2.65 -9.19
C ASP A 158 -17.27 1.33 -8.92
N CYS A 159 -17.54 0.70 -7.77
CA CYS A 159 -16.93 -0.57 -7.38
C CYS A 159 -17.80 -1.78 -7.78
N ARG A 160 -19.11 -1.71 -7.51
CA ARG A 160 -20.03 -2.86 -7.64
C ARG A 160 -20.17 -3.35 -9.07
N GLN A 161 -20.12 -2.49 -10.08
CA GLN A 161 -20.21 -2.96 -11.48
C GLN A 161 -18.96 -3.73 -11.92
N LEU A 162 -17.81 -3.45 -11.32
CA LEU A 162 -16.53 -4.05 -11.69
C LEU A 162 -16.39 -5.49 -11.20
N ILE A 163 -17.24 -5.97 -10.27
CA ILE A 163 -17.22 -7.38 -9.81
C ILE A 163 -17.62 -8.38 -10.91
N LYS A 164 -18.22 -7.87 -12.00
CA LYS A 164 -18.51 -8.66 -13.20
C LYS A 164 -17.25 -9.03 -13.97
N LEU A 165 -16.15 -8.31 -13.73
CA LEU A 165 -14.88 -8.57 -14.37
C LEU A 165 -14.17 -9.79 -13.75
N PRO A 166 -13.41 -10.55 -14.55
CA PRO A 166 -12.56 -11.63 -14.09
C PRO A 166 -11.76 -11.32 -12.82
N LYS A 167 -11.89 -12.18 -11.80
CA LYS A 167 -11.09 -12.13 -10.57
C LYS A 167 -11.22 -10.84 -9.76
N VAL A 168 -12.16 -9.96 -10.06
CA VAL A 168 -12.37 -8.71 -9.33
C VAL A 168 -13.31 -8.92 -8.15
N LYS A 169 -12.88 -8.45 -6.98
CA LYS A 169 -13.69 -8.38 -5.75
C LYS A 169 -13.84 -6.92 -5.34
N CYS A 170 -15.03 -6.56 -4.86
CA CYS A 170 -15.30 -5.23 -4.33
C CYS A 170 -15.46 -5.28 -2.81
N LEU A 171 -14.68 -4.45 -2.11
CA LEU A 171 -14.71 -4.27 -0.67
C LEU A 171 -14.95 -2.80 -0.34
N ARG A 172 -16.18 -2.46 0.05
CA ARG A 172 -16.54 -1.07 0.37
C ARG A 172 -16.45 -0.76 1.86
N ASN A 173 -15.80 0.36 2.20
CA ASN A 173 -15.81 0.94 3.55
C ASN A 173 -17.13 1.66 3.83
N ASN A 174 -17.63 1.54 5.06
CA ASN A 174 -18.87 2.18 5.50
C ASN A 174 -18.66 3.67 5.87
N GLU A 175 -17.42 4.09 6.02
CA GLU A 175 -16.99 5.47 6.27
C GLU A 175 -15.61 5.69 5.65
N ARG A 176 -15.18 6.94 5.49
CA ARG A 176 -13.87 7.30 4.95
C ARG A 176 -12.76 6.89 5.91
N GLN A 177 -12.06 5.81 5.61
CA GLN A 177 -10.95 5.27 6.41
C GLN A 177 -9.60 5.85 5.99
N GLY A 178 -9.42 6.25 4.73
CA GLY A 178 -8.12 6.64 4.19
C GLY A 178 -7.33 5.47 3.61
N LEU A 179 -6.22 5.82 2.95
CA LEU A 179 -5.39 4.90 2.17
C LEU A 179 -4.88 3.73 3.00
N VAL A 180 -4.23 4.03 4.13
CA VAL A 180 -3.53 3.04 4.96
C VAL A 180 -4.48 1.95 5.49
N ARG A 181 -5.57 2.36 6.15
CA ARG A 181 -6.55 1.45 6.71
C ARG A 181 -7.27 0.65 5.62
N SER A 182 -7.51 1.25 4.46
CA SER A 182 -8.07 0.55 3.30
C SER A 182 -7.13 -0.51 2.73
N ARG A 183 -5.82 -0.22 2.63
CA ARG A 183 -4.80 -1.21 2.21
C ARG A 183 -4.72 -2.39 3.16
N ILE A 184 -4.73 -2.13 4.47
CA ILE A 184 -4.77 -3.18 5.49
C ILE A 184 -6.01 -4.06 5.32
N ARG A 185 -7.19 -3.45 5.18
CA ARG A 185 -8.45 -4.20 4.99
C ARG A 185 -8.41 -5.08 3.74
N GLY A 186 -7.80 -4.59 2.65
CA GLY A 186 -7.56 -5.40 1.45
C GLY A 186 -6.58 -6.55 1.68
N ALA A 187 -5.49 -6.31 2.41
CA ALA A 187 -4.50 -7.33 2.76
C ALA A 187 -5.07 -8.43 3.68
N ASP A 188 -5.97 -8.08 4.59
CA ASP A 188 -6.62 -9.02 5.51
C ASP A 188 -7.45 -10.08 4.79
N VAL A 189 -8.12 -9.70 3.71
CA VAL A 189 -8.97 -10.62 2.92
C VAL A 189 -8.22 -11.29 1.77
N ALA A 190 -6.96 -10.91 1.53
CA ALA A 190 -6.15 -11.43 0.44
C ALA A 190 -5.80 -12.92 0.62
N GLN A 191 -5.95 -13.68 -0.45
CA GLN A 191 -5.71 -15.12 -0.54
C GLN A 191 -4.39 -15.47 -1.25
N GLY A 192 -3.74 -14.50 -1.89
CA GLY A 192 -2.43 -14.65 -2.51
C GLY A 192 -1.33 -14.81 -1.47
N THR A 193 -0.26 -15.50 -1.85
CA THR A 193 0.95 -15.62 -1.01
C THR A 193 1.74 -14.32 -0.98
N THR A 194 1.66 -13.54 -2.05
CA THR A 194 2.21 -12.18 -2.14
C THR A 194 1.10 -11.15 -2.25
N LEU A 195 1.41 -9.93 -1.81
CA LEU A 195 0.54 -8.76 -1.92
C LEU A 195 1.14 -7.81 -2.95
N THR A 196 0.32 -7.27 -3.83
CA THR A 196 0.71 -6.21 -4.77
C THR A 196 -0.21 -5.03 -4.59
N PHE A 197 0.33 -3.89 -4.20
CA PHE A 197 -0.43 -2.65 -4.07
C PHE A 197 -0.27 -1.82 -5.34
N LEU A 198 -1.38 -1.30 -5.86
CA LEU A 198 -1.42 -0.36 -6.98
C LEU A 198 -2.39 0.76 -6.67
N ASP A 199 -2.10 1.95 -7.19
CA ASP A 199 -3.05 3.06 -7.19
C ASP A 199 -4.10 2.88 -8.30
N SER A 200 -5.25 3.54 -8.15
CA SER A 200 -6.44 3.39 -9.01
C SER A 200 -6.36 4.07 -10.37
N HIS A 201 -5.18 4.57 -10.73
CA HIS A 201 -4.90 5.35 -11.95
C HIS A 201 -3.53 4.99 -12.50
N CYS A 202 -3.29 3.68 -12.56
CA CYS A 202 -2.09 3.07 -13.10
C CYS A 202 -2.38 2.33 -14.41
N GLU A 203 -1.34 2.12 -15.22
CA GLU A 203 -1.36 1.21 -16.36
C GLU A 203 -0.10 0.37 -16.35
N VAL A 204 -0.25 -0.93 -16.12
CA VAL A 204 0.90 -1.84 -16.05
C VAL A 204 1.44 -2.12 -17.45
N ASN A 205 2.76 -2.22 -17.60
CA ASN A 205 3.38 -2.55 -18.88
C ASN A 205 3.53 -4.08 -19.06
N ARG A 206 4.11 -4.50 -20.18
CA ARG A 206 4.37 -5.90 -20.51
C ARG A 206 5.34 -6.54 -19.50
N ASP A 207 5.05 -7.78 -19.11
CA ASP A 207 5.81 -8.60 -18.14
C ASP A 207 6.20 -7.85 -16.86
N TRP A 208 5.35 -6.93 -16.40
CA TRP A 208 5.66 -6.07 -15.26
C TRP A 208 5.76 -6.86 -13.93
N LEU A 209 5.01 -7.96 -13.78
CA LEU A 209 4.82 -8.60 -12.47
C LEU A 209 5.90 -9.65 -12.17
N GLN A 210 6.29 -10.43 -13.18
CA GLN A 210 7.25 -11.53 -13.03
C GLN A 210 8.60 -11.10 -12.44
N PRO A 211 9.22 -9.97 -12.87
CA PRO A 211 10.44 -9.47 -12.27
C PRO A 211 10.27 -9.16 -10.78
N LEU A 212 9.11 -8.62 -10.37
CA LEU A 212 8.83 -8.27 -8.97
C LEU A 212 8.66 -9.53 -8.11
N LEU A 213 7.81 -10.47 -8.56
CA LEU A 213 7.58 -11.71 -7.83
C LEU A 213 8.84 -12.57 -7.71
N HIS A 214 9.70 -12.54 -8.72
CA HIS A 214 10.97 -13.25 -8.69
C HIS A 214 11.86 -12.76 -7.54
N ARG A 215 11.95 -11.43 -7.33
CA ARG A 215 12.73 -10.85 -6.22
C ARG A 215 12.20 -11.23 -4.85
N VAL A 216 10.87 -11.20 -4.66
CA VAL A 216 10.22 -11.60 -3.42
C VAL A 216 10.37 -13.10 -3.18
N LYS A 217 10.33 -13.91 -4.23
CA LYS A 217 10.54 -15.36 -4.13
C LYS A 217 11.96 -15.71 -3.65
N GLU A 218 12.97 -15.03 -4.20
CA GLU A 218 14.37 -15.24 -3.78
C GLU A 218 14.59 -14.91 -2.30
N ASP A 219 13.86 -13.92 -1.78
CA ASP A 219 13.96 -13.47 -0.40
C ASP A 219 12.67 -12.73 -0.02
N TYR A 220 11.86 -13.39 0.79
CA TYR A 220 10.53 -12.93 1.20
C TYR A 220 10.57 -11.62 2.02
N THR A 221 11.75 -11.22 2.53
CA THR A 221 11.93 -9.98 3.29
C THR A 221 12.09 -8.74 2.40
N ARG A 222 12.22 -8.93 1.07
CA ARG A 222 12.32 -7.84 0.10
C ARG A 222 10.96 -7.24 -0.21
N VAL A 223 10.90 -5.92 -0.21
CA VAL A 223 9.78 -5.15 -0.75
C VAL A 223 10.24 -4.49 -2.03
N VAL A 224 9.55 -4.76 -3.13
CA VAL A 224 10.02 -4.38 -4.46
C VAL A 224 9.01 -3.52 -5.20
N CYS A 225 9.51 -2.51 -5.91
CA CYS A 225 8.70 -1.55 -6.65
C CYS A 225 9.05 -1.60 -8.13
N PRO A 226 8.08 -1.34 -9.03
CA PRO A 226 8.38 -1.08 -10.43
C PRO A 226 9.09 0.28 -10.58
N VAL A 227 9.72 0.50 -11.73
CA VAL A 227 9.96 1.86 -12.21
C VAL A 227 8.61 2.46 -12.60
N ILE A 228 8.32 3.63 -12.06
CA ILE A 228 7.03 4.31 -12.23
C ILE A 228 7.14 5.28 -13.40
N ASP A 229 6.56 4.89 -14.53
CA ASP A 229 6.46 5.73 -15.73
C ASP A 229 5.36 6.80 -15.56
N ILE A 230 5.39 7.82 -16.40
CA ILE A 230 4.50 8.99 -16.30
C ILE A 230 3.34 8.82 -17.27
N ILE A 231 2.11 8.85 -16.78
CA ILE A 231 0.94 9.11 -17.60
C ILE A 231 0.63 10.60 -17.49
N HIS A 232 0.83 11.34 -18.58
CA HIS A 232 0.71 12.80 -18.57
C HIS A 232 -0.72 13.24 -18.22
N LEU A 233 -0.88 14.11 -17.21
CA LEU A 233 -2.20 14.45 -16.68
C LEU A 233 -3.13 15.14 -17.70
N ASP A 234 -2.56 15.80 -18.72
CA ASP A 234 -3.34 16.58 -19.70
C ASP A 234 -3.68 15.80 -20.96
N THR A 235 -2.76 14.96 -21.44
CA THR A 235 -2.84 14.28 -22.74
C THR A 235 -2.99 12.77 -22.60
N PHE A 236 -2.77 12.24 -21.40
CA PHE A 236 -2.74 10.81 -21.08
C PHE A 236 -1.67 10.02 -21.84
N ASN A 237 -0.70 10.68 -22.48
CA ASN A 237 0.45 9.99 -23.08
C ASN A 237 1.22 9.22 -22.00
N TYR A 238 1.59 7.98 -22.32
CA TYR A 238 2.46 7.14 -21.49
C TYR A 238 3.91 7.48 -21.85
N ILE A 239 4.67 7.99 -20.89
CA ILE A 239 6.02 8.54 -21.05
C ILE A 239 6.96 7.75 -20.15
N GLU A 240 8.08 7.31 -20.70
CA GLU A 240 9.11 6.59 -19.93
C GLU A 240 9.73 7.47 -18.84
N SER A 241 9.97 6.86 -17.67
CA SER A 241 10.79 7.45 -16.62
C SER A 241 12.24 6.97 -16.71
N ALA A 242 13.16 7.77 -16.18
CA ALA A 242 14.57 7.39 -16.07
C ALA A 242 14.73 6.13 -15.19
N THR A 243 15.59 5.20 -15.62
CA THR A 243 15.83 3.91 -14.95
C THR A 243 16.81 3.98 -13.79
N GLU A 244 17.59 5.06 -13.68
CA GLU A 244 18.65 5.24 -12.69
C GLU A 244 18.22 6.18 -11.56
N LEU A 245 16.97 6.05 -11.13
CA LEU A 245 16.40 6.80 -10.02
C LEU A 245 16.23 5.89 -8.80
N ARG A 246 16.49 6.45 -7.63
CA ARG A 246 16.10 5.88 -6.33
C ARG A 246 15.27 6.90 -5.55
N GLY A 247 14.48 6.42 -4.59
CA GLY A 247 13.74 7.29 -3.69
C GLY A 247 14.65 7.88 -2.61
N GLY A 248 14.56 9.19 -2.43
CA GLY A 248 15.25 9.95 -1.40
C GLY A 248 14.28 10.84 -0.64
N PHE A 249 14.78 11.54 0.37
CA PHE A 249 13.99 12.46 1.18
C PHE A 249 14.83 13.48 1.93
N ASP A 250 14.22 14.61 2.25
CA ASP A 250 14.82 15.64 3.11
C ASP A 250 14.44 15.47 4.59
N TRP A 251 15.04 16.27 5.46
CA TRP A 251 14.73 16.25 6.90
C TRP A 251 13.27 16.61 7.22
N SER A 252 12.56 17.27 6.30
CA SER A 252 11.12 17.55 6.46
C SER A 252 10.24 16.32 6.20
N LEU A 253 10.85 15.15 5.90
CA LEU A 253 10.20 13.94 5.42
C LEU A 253 9.41 14.19 4.13
N HIS A 254 9.97 14.99 3.22
CA HIS A 254 9.44 15.16 1.87
C HIS A 254 10.11 14.18 0.90
N PHE A 255 9.31 13.47 0.09
CA PHE A 255 9.82 12.50 -0.87
C PHE A 255 10.38 13.20 -2.11
N GLN A 256 11.53 12.73 -2.60
CA GLN A 256 12.10 13.17 -3.86
C GLN A 256 12.74 12.00 -4.62
N TRP A 257 12.83 12.13 -5.94
CA TRP A 257 13.60 11.21 -6.76
C TRP A 257 15.06 11.67 -6.83
N GLU A 258 15.99 10.78 -6.51
CA GLU A 258 17.42 11.02 -6.59
C GLU A 258 18.02 10.21 -7.73
N GLN A 259 18.90 10.82 -8.52
CA GLN A 259 19.73 10.06 -9.46
C GLN A 259 20.77 9.26 -8.71
N LEU A 260 21.09 8.06 -9.22
CA LEU A 260 22.23 7.30 -8.73
C LEU A 260 23.53 8.10 -8.88
N THR A 261 24.39 8.05 -7.86
CA THR A 261 25.71 8.71 -7.93
C THR A 261 26.63 7.99 -8.92
N PRO A 262 27.67 8.65 -9.47
CA PRO A 262 28.62 8.00 -10.37
C PRO A 262 29.19 6.68 -9.83
N GLU A 263 29.48 6.61 -8.53
CA GLU A 263 29.98 5.39 -7.88
C GLU A 263 28.94 4.28 -7.83
N GLN A 264 27.66 4.62 -7.60
CA GLN A 264 26.57 3.64 -7.63
C GLN A 264 26.33 3.12 -9.03
N LYS A 265 26.41 3.98 -10.06
CA LYS A 265 26.31 3.59 -11.46
C LYS A 265 27.47 2.67 -11.86
N ALA A 266 28.71 3.02 -11.48
CA ALA A 266 29.90 2.24 -11.79
C ALA A 266 29.91 0.83 -11.17
N ARG A 267 29.21 0.63 -10.04
CA ARG A 267 29.07 -0.69 -9.38
C ARG A 267 28.08 -1.61 -10.07
N ARG A 268 27.22 -1.10 -10.94
CA ARG A 268 26.19 -1.87 -11.64
C ARG A 268 26.77 -2.42 -12.93
N LEU A 269 26.89 -3.75 -13.02
CA LEU A 269 27.39 -4.41 -14.22
C LEU A 269 26.30 -4.58 -15.27
N ASP A 270 25.04 -4.61 -14.84
CA ASP A 270 23.87 -4.74 -15.70
C ASP A 270 22.82 -3.66 -15.34
N PRO A 271 22.38 -2.83 -16.30
CA PRO A 271 21.37 -1.80 -16.04
C PRO A 271 20.00 -2.37 -15.63
N THR A 272 19.77 -3.68 -15.82
CA THR A 272 18.56 -4.39 -15.38
C THR A 272 18.59 -4.84 -13.92
N GLU A 273 19.75 -4.76 -13.25
CA GLU A 273 19.88 -5.14 -11.83
C GLU A 273 18.94 -4.30 -10.95
N PRO A 274 18.30 -4.89 -9.94
CA PRO A 274 17.53 -4.14 -8.95
C PRO A 274 18.36 -3.03 -8.27
N ILE A 275 17.72 -1.90 -7.99
CA ILE A 275 18.33 -0.74 -7.33
C ILE A 275 17.82 -0.71 -5.89
N ARG A 276 18.70 -0.85 -4.90
CA ARG A 276 18.31 -0.66 -3.49
C ARG A 276 17.93 0.81 -3.26
N THR A 277 16.76 1.04 -2.67
CA THR A 277 16.23 2.39 -2.46
C THR A 277 16.03 2.68 -0.96
N PRO A 278 16.49 3.83 -0.44
CA PRO A 278 16.23 4.21 0.96
C PRO A 278 14.74 4.28 1.29
N ILE A 279 13.97 4.87 0.37
CA ILE A 279 12.53 5.09 0.53
C ILE A 279 11.81 4.68 -0.76
N ILE A 280 10.58 4.20 -0.62
CA ILE A 280 9.68 3.99 -1.76
C ILE A 280 8.68 5.15 -1.88
N ALA A 281 8.16 5.38 -3.09
CA ALA A 281 7.08 6.36 -3.29
C ALA A 281 5.80 5.95 -2.54
N GLY A 282 5.58 4.65 -2.34
CA GLY A 282 4.50 4.09 -1.52
C GLY A 282 3.24 3.69 -2.29
N GLY A 283 3.00 4.22 -3.49
CA GLY A 283 1.83 3.88 -4.31
C GLY A 283 1.83 2.46 -4.88
N LEU A 284 3.01 1.96 -5.27
CA LEU A 284 3.17 0.76 -6.07
C LEU A 284 4.30 -0.11 -5.52
N PHE A 285 3.97 -1.28 -4.98
CA PHE A 285 4.97 -2.24 -4.49
C PHE A 285 4.41 -3.65 -4.33
N VAL A 286 5.32 -4.62 -4.25
CA VAL A 286 5.04 -6.04 -4.01
C VAL A 286 5.81 -6.50 -2.77
N MET A 287 5.16 -7.32 -1.96
CA MET A 287 5.71 -7.84 -0.70
C MET A 287 5.12 -9.20 -0.39
N ASP A 288 5.88 -10.06 0.30
CA ASP A 288 5.34 -11.29 0.86
C ASP A 288 4.26 -11.00 1.91
N LYS A 289 3.13 -11.73 1.88
CA LYS A 289 2.01 -11.49 2.79
C LYS A 289 2.40 -11.76 4.24
N SER A 290 3.11 -12.86 4.50
CA SER A 290 3.52 -13.22 5.86
C SER A 290 4.52 -12.22 6.44
N TRP A 291 5.38 -11.66 5.58
CA TRP A 291 6.28 -10.57 5.96
C TRP A 291 5.53 -9.27 6.28
N PHE A 292 4.53 -8.90 5.47
CA PHE A 292 3.66 -7.75 5.75
C PHE A 292 2.94 -7.89 7.10
N ASP A 293 2.40 -9.08 7.39
CA ASP A 293 1.75 -9.39 8.66
C ASP A 293 2.75 -9.37 9.83
N TYR A 294 3.92 -9.99 9.66
CA TYR A 294 4.98 -10.03 10.67
C TYR A 294 5.46 -8.64 11.07
N LEU A 295 5.67 -7.74 10.11
CA LEU A 295 6.07 -6.37 10.41
C LEU A 295 4.96 -5.56 11.09
N GLY A 296 3.73 -6.08 11.20
CA GLY A 296 2.59 -5.34 11.77
C GLY A 296 1.87 -4.45 10.75
N LYS A 297 1.87 -4.83 9.47
CA LYS A 297 1.07 -4.23 8.39
C LYS A 297 1.39 -2.76 8.12
N TYR A 298 0.52 -1.82 8.48
CA TYR A 298 0.77 -0.38 8.52
C TYR A 298 0.27 0.19 9.84
N ASP A 299 0.68 1.42 10.17
CA ASP A 299 0.17 2.15 11.33
C ASP A 299 -1.29 2.60 11.14
N MET A 300 -2.23 1.94 11.82
CA MET A 300 -3.68 2.18 11.74
C MET A 300 -4.12 3.59 12.17
N ASP A 301 -3.29 4.32 12.91
CA ASP A 301 -3.60 5.69 13.36
C ASP A 301 -3.20 6.77 12.32
N MET A 302 -2.63 6.37 11.17
CA MET A 302 -2.38 7.28 10.05
C MET A 302 -3.68 7.61 9.32
N ASP A 303 -3.87 8.88 8.99
CA ASP A 303 -5.11 9.36 8.37
C ASP A 303 -4.95 9.71 6.90
N ILE A 304 -6.00 9.39 6.13
CA ILE A 304 -6.22 9.75 4.72
C ILE A 304 -5.06 9.42 3.78
N TRP A 305 -3.99 10.21 3.78
CA TRP A 305 -2.87 10.09 2.85
C TRP A 305 -1.60 10.75 3.38
N GLY A 306 -0.45 10.16 3.04
CA GLY A 306 0.88 10.73 3.22
C GLY A 306 1.57 10.28 4.50
N GLY A 307 2.90 10.10 4.44
CA GLY A 307 3.71 9.68 5.59
C GLY A 307 3.88 8.16 5.70
N GLU A 308 2.96 7.37 5.14
CA GLU A 308 2.94 5.91 5.24
C GLU A 308 4.09 5.26 4.47
N ASN A 309 4.52 5.88 3.37
CA ASN A 309 5.63 5.44 2.56
C ASN A 309 6.96 5.52 3.36
N PHE A 310 7.12 6.53 4.22
CA PHE A 310 8.29 6.64 5.11
C PHE A 310 8.24 5.60 6.23
N GLU A 311 7.08 5.43 6.87
CA GLU A 311 6.90 4.49 7.97
C GLU A 311 7.26 3.07 7.55
N ILE A 312 6.67 2.58 6.46
CA ILE A 312 6.95 1.22 5.98
C ILE A 312 8.38 1.08 5.49
N SER A 313 8.95 2.11 4.86
CA SER A 313 10.33 2.08 4.38
C SER A 313 11.32 1.96 5.55
N PHE A 314 11.16 2.80 6.58
CA PHE A 314 12.01 2.78 7.77
C PHE A 314 11.87 1.45 8.49
N ARG A 315 10.63 0.98 8.67
CA ARG A 315 10.34 -0.30 9.31
C ARG A 315 11.01 -1.46 8.59
N VAL A 316 10.84 -1.59 7.27
CA VAL A 316 11.43 -2.69 6.49
C VAL A 316 12.95 -2.70 6.65
N TRP A 317 13.61 -1.56 6.46
CA TRP A 317 15.07 -1.48 6.57
C TRP A 317 15.57 -1.76 7.99
N MET A 318 14.98 -1.13 9.00
CA MET A 318 15.43 -1.27 10.38
C MET A 318 15.09 -2.65 10.95
N CYS A 319 14.12 -3.35 10.37
CA CYS A 319 13.70 -4.68 10.81
C CYS A 319 14.24 -5.83 9.96
N GLY A 320 15.28 -5.58 9.17
CA GLY A 320 16.08 -6.62 8.52
C GLY A 320 15.68 -6.99 7.09
N GLY A 321 14.68 -6.31 6.52
CA GLY A 321 14.34 -6.45 5.10
C GLY A 321 15.10 -5.47 4.20
N SER A 322 14.66 -5.34 2.96
CA SER A 322 15.19 -4.33 2.04
C SER A 322 14.16 -3.82 1.05
N LEU A 323 14.40 -2.63 0.50
CA LEU A 323 13.58 -2.02 -0.53
C LEU A 323 14.34 -1.97 -1.85
N GLU A 324 13.71 -2.41 -2.94
CA GLU A 324 14.32 -2.41 -4.27
C GLU A 324 13.39 -1.80 -5.33
N ILE A 325 13.97 -1.10 -6.31
CA ILE A 325 13.31 -0.72 -7.56
C ILE A 325 13.82 -1.68 -8.63
N VAL A 326 12.90 -2.32 -9.37
CA VAL A 326 13.23 -3.34 -10.37
C VAL A 326 13.08 -2.75 -11.78
N PRO A 327 14.18 -2.43 -12.51
CA PRO A 327 14.12 -1.69 -13.78
C PRO A 327 13.29 -2.36 -14.89
N CYS A 328 13.23 -3.70 -14.88
CA CYS A 328 12.45 -4.46 -15.87
C CYS A 328 10.95 -4.52 -15.58
N SER A 329 10.52 -4.04 -14.41
CA SER A 329 9.10 -3.85 -14.11
C SER A 329 8.72 -2.39 -14.32
N ARG A 330 7.76 -2.14 -15.20
CA ARG A 330 7.30 -0.80 -15.60
C ARG A 330 5.81 -0.66 -15.35
N VAL A 331 5.42 0.39 -14.64
CA VAL A 331 4.01 0.74 -14.43
C VAL A 331 3.83 2.24 -14.59
N GLY A 332 2.95 2.66 -15.49
CA GLY A 332 2.58 4.05 -15.66
C GLY A 332 1.65 4.52 -14.55
N HIS A 333 1.82 5.75 -14.10
CA HIS A 333 0.99 6.39 -13.06
C HIS A 333 0.60 7.82 -13.47
N VAL A 334 -0.65 8.22 -13.23
CA VAL A 334 -1.11 9.59 -13.46
C VAL A 334 -0.65 10.50 -12.32
N PHE A 335 0.45 11.24 -12.53
CA PHE A 335 0.95 12.22 -11.55
C PHE A 335 0.09 13.49 -11.57
N ARG A 336 -0.49 13.84 -10.41
CA ARG A 336 -1.37 15.00 -10.25
C ARG A 336 -0.65 16.12 -9.51
N LYS A 337 -1.03 17.38 -9.78
CA LYS A 337 -0.50 18.56 -9.08
C LYS A 337 -1.17 18.85 -7.73
N LYS A 338 -2.38 18.30 -7.51
CA LYS A 338 -3.18 18.48 -6.30
C LYS A 338 -4.02 17.24 -6.00
N HIS A 339 -4.41 17.07 -4.75
CA HIS A 339 -5.35 16.03 -4.35
C HIS A 339 -6.79 16.42 -4.70
N PRO A 340 -7.58 15.54 -5.34
CA PRO A 340 -8.97 15.82 -5.70
C PRO A 340 -9.99 15.56 -4.57
N TYR A 341 -9.53 15.14 -3.39
CA TYR A 341 -10.38 14.74 -2.28
C TYR A 341 -10.17 15.58 -1.03
N ALA A 342 -11.17 15.58 -0.15
CA ALA A 342 -11.13 16.33 1.10
C ALA A 342 -10.24 15.66 2.16
N PHE A 343 -9.60 16.49 2.98
CA PHE A 343 -8.88 16.14 4.19
C PHE A 343 -9.62 16.78 5.38
N PRO A 344 -10.21 16.00 6.31
CA PRO A 344 -11.01 16.54 7.42
C PRO A 344 -10.28 17.62 8.23
N ASP A 345 -8.99 17.40 8.54
CA ASP A 345 -8.16 18.34 9.31
C ASP A 345 -7.28 19.23 8.42
N GLY A 346 -7.48 19.19 7.10
CA GLY A 346 -6.63 19.83 6.10
C GLY A 346 -5.40 18.99 5.73
N ASN A 347 -4.96 19.13 4.47
CA ASN A 347 -3.86 18.32 3.90
C ASN A 347 -2.57 18.45 4.71
N ALA A 348 -2.14 19.68 5.00
CA ALA A 348 -0.89 19.94 5.72
C ALA A 348 -0.90 19.33 7.14
N ASN A 349 -1.99 19.47 7.89
CA ASN A 349 -2.07 18.91 9.25
C ASN A 349 -2.11 17.38 9.24
N THR A 350 -2.85 16.79 8.29
CA THR A 350 -2.91 15.33 8.13
C THR A 350 -1.51 14.78 7.83
N TYR A 351 -0.80 15.41 6.89
CA TYR A 351 0.56 15.04 6.53
C TYR A 351 1.55 15.20 7.71
N ILE A 352 1.45 16.30 8.46
CA ILE A 352 2.27 16.53 9.66
C ILE A 352 1.97 15.47 10.72
N LYS A 353 0.70 15.14 10.98
CA LYS A 353 0.32 14.09 11.92
C LYS A 353 1.00 12.77 11.56
N ASN A 354 0.85 12.32 10.32
CA ASN A 354 1.38 11.02 9.88
C ASN A 354 2.91 11.01 9.89
N THR A 355 3.57 12.04 9.36
CA THR A 355 5.04 12.14 9.36
C THR A 355 5.62 12.26 10.77
N LYS A 356 4.95 12.96 11.69
CA LYS A 356 5.35 13.02 13.11
C LYS A 356 5.29 11.65 13.77
N ARG A 357 4.28 10.82 13.46
CA ARG A 357 4.23 9.43 13.94
C ARG A 357 5.45 8.63 13.48
N THR A 358 5.82 8.76 12.21
CA THR A 358 7.03 8.12 11.69
C THR A 358 8.28 8.60 12.43
N ALA A 359 8.44 9.91 12.61
CA ALA A 359 9.60 10.49 13.30
C ALA A 359 9.71 10.02 14.76
N GLU A 360 8.59 10.03 15.49
CA GLU A 360 8.54 9.66 16.92
C GLU A 360 8.75 8.18 17.21
N VAL A 361 8.58 7.32 16.20
CA VAL A 361 8.74 5.87 16.31
C VAL A 361 10.08 5.41 15.78
N TRP A 362 10.57 5.99 14.67
CA TRP A 362 11.66 5.39 13.89
C TRP A 362 12.92 6.26 13.80
N MET A 363 12.86 7.56 14.08
CA MET A 363 14.01 8.46 13.88
C MET A 363 14.87 8.67 15.13
N ASP A 364 14.49 8.13 16.30
CA ASP A 364 15.23 8.30 17.56
C ASP A 364 15.66 9.77 17.80
N GLU A 365 16.93 10.05 18.07
CA GLU A 365 17.43 11.41 18.26
C GLU A 365 17.39 12.26 16.98
N TYR A 366 17.40 11.64 15.79
CA TYR A 366 17.36 12.33 14.50
C TYR A 366 16.02 13.03 14.23
N LYS A 367 14.97 12.72 15.00
CA LYS A 367 13.70 13.47 14.93
C LYS A 367 13.88 14.96 15.22
N GLN A 368 14.96 15.37 15.90
CA GLN A 368 15.29 16.78 16.10
C GLN A 368 15.46 17.54 14.77
N TYR A 369 16.02 16.89 13.74
CA TYR A 369 16.17 17.50 12.41
C TYR A 369 14.81 17.64 11.71
N TYR A 370 13.92 16.67 11.89
CA TYR A 370 12.52 16.79 11.43
C TYR A 370 11.82 17.98 12.09
N TYR A 371 11.97 18.14 13.42
CA TYR A 371 11.39 19.28 14.12
C TYR A 371 12.06 20.61 13.76
N ALA A 372 13.35 20.62 13.43
CA ALA A 372 14.01 21.81 12.91
C ALA A 372 13.47 22.21 11.53
N SER A 373 13.22 21.24 10.63
CA SER A 373 12.63 21.50 9.32
C SER A 373 11.12 21.77 9.35
N ARG A 374 10.40 21.26 10.37
CA ARG A 374 8.97 21.48 10.58
C ARG A 374 8.67 21.85 12.05
N PRO A 375 8.99 23.08 12.49
CA PRO A 375 8.80 23.49 13.89
C PRO A 375 7.36 23.34 14.38
N PHE A 376 6.38 23.64 13.50
CA PHE A 376 4.96 23.48 13.79
C PHE A 376 4.53 22.05 14.16
N ALA A 377 5.33 21.03 13.83
CA ALA A 377 5.02 19.66 14.21
C ALA A 377 5.14 19.44 15.72
N LEU A 378 5.98 20.19 16.45
CA LEU A 378 6.22 19.99 17.90
C LEU A 378 4.92 20.05 18.72
N GLU A 379 4.12 21.09 18.48
CA GLU A 379 2.90 21.38 19.25
C GLU A 379 1.68 20.56 18.79
N ARG A 380 1.80 19.86 17.65
CA ARG A 380 0.67 19.13 17.06
C ARG A 380 0.48 17.75 17.71
N PRO A 381 -0.74 17.38 18.11
CA PRO A 381 -1.02 16.02 18.56
C PRO A 381 -0.92 15.04 17.39
N PHE A 382 -0.40 13.84 17.64
CA PHE A 382 -0.19 12.80 16.61
C PHE A 382 -0.73 11.41 17.02
N GLY A 383 -1.54 11.36 18.08
CA GLY A 383 -2.15 10.15 18.64
C GLY A 383 -2.64 10.37 20.07
N LYS A 384 -3.29 9.37 20.68
CA LYS A 384 -3.72 9.45 22.09
C LYS A 384 -2.49 9.42 23.02
N SER A 385 -2.42 10.38 23.93
CA SER A 385 -1.33 10.56 24.90
C SER A 385 -1.33 9.44 25.94
N GLY A 386 -0.29 8.59 25.97
CA GLY A 386 -0.12 7.56 27.01
C GLY A 386 1.17 6.75 26.85
N PRO A 387 1.88 6.40 27.95
CA PRO A 387 3.16 5.66 27.88
C PRO A 387 3.04 4.21 27.36
N SER A 388 1.81 3.69 27.25
CA SER A 388 1.53 2.26 27.03
C SER A 388 0.67 1.95 25.79
N HIS A 389 0.31 2.95 24.96
CA HIS A 389 -0.68 2.79 23.88
C HIS A 389 -0.22 3.29 22.51
N THR A 390 1.07 3.20 22.18
CA THR A 390 1.53 3.33 20.79
C THR A 390 1.84 1.93 20.24
N PRO A 391 0.89 1.28 19.53
CA PRO A 391 1.11 -0.02 18.90
C PRO A 391 2.42 -0.05 18.11
N SER A 392 2.79 1.07 17.49
CA SER A 392 4.04 1.25 16.73
C SER A 392 5.32 1.12 17.57
N ARG A 393 5.38 1.66 18.79
CA ARG A 393 6.55 1.49 19.67
C ARG A 393 6.65 0.09 20.26
N SER A 394 5.52 -0.54 20.58
CA SER A 394 5.50 -1.95 20.97
C SER A 394 5.88 -2.86 19.81
N SER A 395 5.42 -2.57 18.59
CA SER A 395 5.77 -3.31 17.38
C SER A 395 7.25 -3.21 17.05
N ARG A 396 7.87 -2.03 17.22
CA ARG A 396 9.32 -1.87 17.09
C ARG A 396 10.12 -2.67 18.14
N ARG A 397 9.55 -2.93 19.32
CA ARG A 397 10.17 -3.77 20.36
C ARG A 397 9.93 -5.27 20.14
N SER A 398 8.79 -5.65 19.58
CA SER A 398 8.40 -7.06 19.37
C SER A 398 8.99 -7.64 18.09
N CYS A 399 9.08 -6.84 17.04
CA CYS A 399 9.91 -7.17 15.89
C CYS A 399 11.36 -7.04 16.38
N ALA A 400 12.14 -8.12 16.37
CA ALA A 400 13.56 -8.08 16.71
C ALA A 400 14.33 -7.32 15.60
N CYS A 401 14.08 -6.01 15.49
CA CYS A 401 14.58 -5.14 14.44
C CYS A 401 16.09 -4.98 14.62
N GLN A 402 16.82 -5.91 14.02
CA GLN A 402 18.25 -6.23 14.12
C GLN A 402 18.85 -6.28 15.54
N SER A 403 19.60 -7.35 15.75
CA SER A 403 20.39 -7.74 16.93
C SER A 403 21.62 -6.87 17.21
N SER A 404 21.62 -5.61 16.78
CA SER A 404 22.53 -4.57 17.26
C SER A 404 21.78 -3.75 18.31
N PRO A 405 22.43 -3.09 19.30
CA PRO A 405 21.69 -2.29 20.27
C PRO A 405 20.79 -1.33 19.48
N CYS A 406 19.49 -1.30 19.80
CA CYS A 406 18.44 -0.54 19.10
C CYS A 406 18.82 0.93 18.76
N SER A 407 19.86 1.47 19.40
CA SER A 407 20.48 2.77 19.13
C SER A 407 21.25 2.90 17.81
N LEU A 408 21.62 1.81 17.11
CA LEU A 408 22.44 1.88 15.88
C LEU A 408 21.63 1.79 14.57
N ALA A 409 20.40 1.27 14.61
CA ALA A 409 19.61 1.03 13.40
C ALA A 409 19.27 2.31 12.61
N PRO A 410 18.83 3.43 13.22
CA PRO A 410 18.60 4.66 12.47
C PRO A 410 19.89 5.30 11.96
N ARG A 411 20.98 5.22 12.72
CA ARG A 411 22.28 5.78 12.30
C ARG A 411 22.80 5.08 11.04
N TRP A 412 22.74 3.75 11.01
CA TRP A 412 23.09 2.98 9.82
C TRP A 412 22.15 3.30 8.65
N PHE A 413 20.84 3.32 8.88
CA PHE A 413 19.85 3.60 7.83
C PHE A 413 20.04 5.00 7.22
N LEU A 414 20.26 6.03 8.04
CA LEU A 414 20.46 7.40 7.57
C LEU A 414 21.78 7.56 6.82
N SER A 415 22.82 6.82 7.21
CA SER A 415 24.07 6.72 6.45
C SER A 415 23.85 6.06 5.09
N PHE A 416 23.11 4.95 5.03
CA PHE A 416 22.72 4.29 3.79
C PHE A 416 21.86 5.18 2.89
N ALA A 417 20.92 5.92 3.48
CA ALA A 417 20.08 6.90 2.80
C ALA A 417 20.90 8.05 2.21
N ARG A 418 22.16 8.22 2.65
CA ARG A 418 23.01 9.39 2.35
C ARG A 418 22.31 10.70 2.73
N MET A 419 21.54 10.70 3.81
CA MET A 419 21.08 11.96 4.37
C MET A 419 22.31 12.73 4.87
N GLU A 420 22.68 13.77 4.13
CA GLU A 420 23.73 14.69 4.58
C GLU A 420 23.24 15.36 5.86
N MET A 421 23.85 14.98 6.98
CA MET A 421 23.71 15.72 8.23
C MET A 421 24.66 16.92 8.13
N THR A 422 24.12 18.06 7.73
CA THR A 422 24.76 19.35 7.98
C THR A 422 24.20 19.91 9.27
N ASP A 423 25.06 20.31 10.20
CA ASP A 423 24.61 21.09 11.35
C ASP A 423 24.14 22.49 10.91
N SER A 424 23.62 23.28 11.85
CA SER A 424 23.19 24.66 11.61
C SER A 424 24.31 25.60 11.09
N ASN A 425 25.57 25.15 11.12
CA ASN A 425 26.74 25.86 10.64
C ASN A 425 27.31 25.25 9.33
N GLY A 426 26.63 24.28 8.71
CA GLY A 426 27.06 23.64 7.48
C GLY A 426 28.17 22.59 7.63
N ALA A 427 28.53 22.18 8.86
CA ALA A 427 29.52 21.15 9.10
C ALA A 427 28.91 19.74 8.91
N ARG A 428 29.63 18.86 8.21
CA ARG A 428 29.21 17.46 7.99
C ARG A 428 29.34 16.66 9.28
N LEU A 429 28.23 16.12 9.78
CA LEU A 429 28.20 15.33 11.02
C LEU A 429 28.46 13.83 10.82
N VAL A 430 28.54 13.32 9.58
CA VAL A 430 28.95 11.93 9.30
C VAL A 430 29.99 11.86 8.17
N PRO A 431 31.19 11.32 8.43
CA PRO A 431 32.14 11.01 7.36
C PRO A 431 31.63 9.81 6.55
N ALA A 432 31.78 9.90 5.22
CA ALA A 432 31.36 8.88 4.25
C ALA A 432 32.15 7.54 4.31
N SER A 433 32.85 7.26 5.42
CA SER A 433 33.90 6.24 5.50
C SER A 433 33.61 5.08 6.46
N SER A 434 32.35 4.71 6.68
CA SER A 434 32.01 3.49 7.45
C SER A 434 30.94 2.64 6.77
N MET A 435 31.11 2.41 5.47
CA MET A 435 30.47 1.31 4.74
C MET A 435 31.47 0.18 4.54
#